data_AF-A0A8C4QQ84-F1
#
_entry.id   AF-A0A8C4QQ84-F1
#
_cell.length_a   1.000
_cell.length_b   1.000
_cell.length_c   1.000
_cell.angle_alpha   90.00
_cell.angle_beta   90.00
_cell.angle_gamma   90.00
#
_symmetry.space_group_name_H-M   'P 1'
#
loop_
_entity.id
_entity.type
_entity.pdbx_description
1 polymer ?
#
loop_
_entity_poly.entity_id
_entity_poly.type
_entity_poly.pdbx_seq_one_letter_code
_entity_poly.pdbx_strand_id
1 'polypeptide(L)'
;MIEERGATPLLKLLEHVGGWPVASKSWNESSWNLNTQLALLNTMYNNREIIDVTVNIDSKDSSMFVLQVDQPTLGLPSRDYYFEKGDYEKAFEAYLGFMITTAMLVRMDMNLTEDYDFVFKEMEAVLLLETDIAAVSWHRALTCRIICLPNRPNNYVGRQQNSLILNFFFQQASASAEERVHETELYVSYKVKEMQQNFNITVSGYIRHKHRIVDG
;
A
#
# COMPACT_ATOMS: atom_id res chain seq x y z
N MET A 1 30.06 -11.71 -6.61
CA MET A 1 29.08 -11.21 -7.61
C MET A 1 27.68 -11.17 -6.98
N ILE A 2 26.66 -10.50 -7.55
CA ILE A 2 25.33 -10.42 -6.91
C ILE A 2 24.65 -11.80 -6.86
N GLU A 3 24.96 -12.63 -7.85
CA GLU A 3 24.50 -14.00 -8.05
C GLU A 3 24.95 -14.93 -6.92
N GLU A 4 26.13 -14.70 -6.33
CA GLU A 4 26.65 -15.47 -5.18
C GLU A 4 25.80 -15.27 -3.91
N ARG A 5 25.03 -14.18 -3.82
CA ARG A 5 24.17 -13.90 -2.66
C ARG A 5 22.81 -14.61 -2.75
N GLY A 6 22.43 -15.09 -3.94
CA GLY A 6 21.14 -15.72 -4.19
C GLY A 6 19.96 -14.89 -3.67
N ALA A 7 18.95 -15.54 -3.10
CA ALA A 7 17.78 -14.86 -2.52
C ALA A 7 18.04 -14.22 -1.14
N THR A 8 19.20 -14.43 -0.53
CA THR A 8 19.52 -13.96 0.84
C THR A 8 19.16 -12.50 1.10
N PRO A 9 19.46 -11.53 0.20
CA PRO A 9 19.09 -10.13 0.42
C PRO A 9 17.57 -9.92 0.49
N LEU A 10 16.81 -10.61 -0.38
CA LEU A 10 15.35 -10.55 -0.39
C LEU A 10 14.77 -11.18 0.88
N LEU A 11 15.27 -12.34 1.30
CA LEU A 11 14.76 -13.02 2.51
C LEU A 11 14.96 -12.15 3.77
N LYS A 12 16.11 -11.48 3.90
CA LYS A 12 16.37 -10.53 4.98
C LYS A 12 15.45 -9.31 4.94
N LEU A 13 15.18 -8.81 3.73
CA LEU A 13 14.22 -7.71 3.54
C LEU A 13 12.81 -8.14 3.98
N LEU A 14 12.37 -9.33 3.56
CA LEU A 14 11.06 -9.88 3.94
C LEU A 14 10.93 -9.99 5.46
N GLU A 15 11.94 -10.48 6.16
CA GLU A 15 11.95 -10.53 7.63
C GLU A 15 11.80 -9.13 8.25
N HIS A 16 12.50 -8.14 7.70
CA HIS A 16 12.45 -6.76 8.19
C HIS A 16 11.09 -6.07 7.99
N VAL A 17 10.39 -6.36 6.88
CA VAL A 17 9.07 -5.77 6.56
C VAL A 17 7.89 -6.57 7.12
N GLY A 18 8.12 -7.51 8.05
CA GLY A 18 7.05 -8.27 8.70
C GLY A 18 6.59 -9.52 7.95
N GLY A 19 7.37 -9.97 6.97
CA GLY A 19 7.19 -11.21 6.23
C GLY A 19 6.20 -11.10 5.06
N TRP A 20 6.14 -12.19 4.29
CA TRP A 20 5.14 -12.38 3.24
C TRP A 20 4.28 -13.60 3.60
N PRO A 21 2.97 -13.45 3.84
CA PRO A 21 2.15 -14.54 4.39
C PRO A 21 2.19 -15.84 3.58
N VAL A 22 2.14 -15.74 2.25
CA VAL A 22 2.23 -16.90 1.34
C VAL A 22 3.58 -17.63 1.43
N ALA A 23 4.62 -16.98 1.94
CA ALA A 23 5.95 -17.56 2.13
C ALA A 23 6.32 -17.70 3.61
N SER A 24 5.34 -17.89 4.50
CA SER A 24 5.60 -18.04 5.94
C SER A 24 4.78 -19.17 6.56
N LYS A 25 5.40 -19.93 7.48
CA LYS A 25 4.73 -21.00 8.27
C LYS A 25 4.02 -20.45 9.50
N SER A 26 4.45 -19.31 10.02
CA SER A 26 4.06 -18.79 11.33
C SER A 26 3.66 -17.32 11.28
N TRP A 27 3.19 -16.86 10.12
CA TRP A 27 2.69 -15.49 9.99
C TRP A 27 1.47 -15.32 10.90
N ASN A 28 1.50 -14.28 11.73
CA ASN A 28 0.47 -14.04 12.74
C ASN A 28 -0.18 -12.68 12.52
N GLU A 29 -1.44 -12.71 12.11
CA GLU A 29 -2.27 -11.52 11.89
C GLU A 29 -2.35 -10.63 13.14
N SER A 30 -2.40 -11.22 14.34
CA SER A 30 -2.54 -10.46 15.59
C SER A 30 -1.32 -9.57 15.89
N SER A 31 -0.16 -9.91 15.34
CA SER A 31 1.07 -9.12 15.46
C SER A 31 1.24 -8.09 14.34
N TRP A 32 0.36 -8.12 13.35
CA TRP A 32 0.47 -7.33 12.13
C TRP A 32 -0.46 -6.11 12.18
N ASN A 33 0.06 -4.96 11.76
CA ASN A 33 -0.69 -3.71 11.66
C ASN A 33 -0.49 -3.06 10.31
N LEU A 34 -1.58 -2.93 9.54
CA LEU A 34 -1.58 -2.36 8.19
C LEU A 34 -0.93 -0.97 8.14
N ASN A 35 -1.25 -0.10 9.11
CA ASN A 35 -0.78 1.28 9.10
C ASN A 35 0.74 1.36 9.29
N THR A 36 1.26 0.58 10.24
CA THR A 36 2.70 0.48 10.48
C THR A 36 3.43 -0.04 9.25
N GLN A 37 2.87 -1.05 8.58
CA GLN A 37 3.51 -1.64 7.40
C GLN A 37 3.49 -0.72 6.18
N LEU A 38 2.36 -0.07 5.90
CA LEU A 38 2.27 0.91 4.83
C LEU A 38 3.25 2.06 5.03
N ALA A 39 3.39 2.53 6.27
CA ALA A 39 4.35 3.57 6.57
C ALA A 39 5.79 3.10 6.41
N LEU A 40 6.16 1.92 6.94
CA LEU A 40 7.49 1.35 6.77
C LEU A 40 7.87 1.20 5.29
N LEU A 41 6.97 0.64 4.49
CA LEU A 41 7.17 0.42 3.05
C LEU A 41 7.35 1.74 2.29
N ASN A 42 6.55 2.75 2.60
CA ASN A 42 6.65 4.05 1.94
C ASN A 42 7.90 4.82 2.40
N THR A 43 8.20 4.90 3.70
CA THR A 43 9.29 5.75 4.19
C THR A 43 10.68 5.16 3.96
N MET A 44 10.84 3.84 4.08
CA MET A 44 12.15 3.19 3.95
C MET A 44 12.43 2.66 2.55
N TYR A 45 11.38 2.28 1.81
CA TYR A 45 11.51 1.60 0.52
C TYR A 45 10.84 2.36 -0.63
N ASN A 46 10.22 3.51 -0.35
CA ASN A 46 9.46 4.28 -1.34
C ASN A 46 8.39 3.43 -2.06
N ASN A 47 7.85 2.43 -1.37
CA ASN A 47 6.82 1.55 -1.93
C ASN A 47 5.41 2.04 -1.53
N ARG A 48 4.53 2.22 -2.52
CA ARG A 48 3.27 2.97 -2.44
C ARG A 48 2.07 2.21 -3.03
N GLU A 49 2.01 0.91 -2.77
CA GLU A 49 1.05 -0.06 -3.35
C GLU A 49 -0.43 0.20 -3.03
N ILE A 50 -0.75 0.88 -1.91
CA ILE A 50 -2.15 1.01 -1.44
C ILE A 50 -2.60 2.47 -1.34
N ILE A 51 -1.74 3.35 -0.82
CA ILE A 51 -1.94 4.80 -0.77
C ILE A 51 -0.60 5.45 -1.10
N ASP A 52 -0.59 6.36 -2.07
CA ASP A 52 0.58 7.20 -2.31
C ASP A 52 0.51 8.40 -1.35
N VAL A 53 1.45 8.46 -0.41
CA VAL A 53 1.65 9.62 0.46
C VAL A 53 3.03 10.20 0.18
N THR A 54 3.08 11.48 -0.18
CA THR A 54 4.31 12.20 -0.50
C THR A 54 4.37 13.57 0.14
N VAL A 55 5.59 14.04 0.43
CA VAL A 55 5.87 15.43 0.80
C VAL A 55 6.23 16.18 -0.48
N ASN A 56 5.54 17.29 -0.75
CA ASN A 56 5.80 18.14 -1.90
C ASN A 56 5.79 19.62 -1.50
N ILE A 57 6.39 20.47 -2.34
CA ILE A 57 6.31 21.93 -2.20
C ILE A 57 4.88 22.39 -2.50
N ASP A 58 4.32 23.32 -1.74
CA ASP A 58 3.00 23.87 -2.05
C ASP A 58 3.06 24.70 -3.33
N SER A 59 2.25 24.30 -4.31
CA SER A 59 2.01 25.05 -5.55
C SER A 59 1.51 26.48 -5.34
N LYS A 60 0.90 26.79 -4.19
CA LYS A 60 0.38 28.14 -3.85
C LYS A 60 1.38 28.97 -3.06
N ASP A 61 2.27 28.32 -2.33
CA ASP A 61 3.30 28.96 -1.53
C ASP A 61 4.55 28.07 -1.53
N SER A 62 5.50 28.42 -2.39
CA SER A 62 6.72 27.62 -2.57
C SER A 62 7.63 27.61 -1.35
N SER A 63 7.35 28.40 -0.30
CA SER A 63 8.07 28.37 0.97
C SER A 63 7.57 27.29 1.93
N MET A 64 6.48 26.60 1.58
CA MET A 64 5.80 25.62 2.42
C MET A 64 5.83 24.22 1.81
N PHE A 65 5.83 23.21 2.68
CA PHE A 65 5.61 21.81 2.30
C PHE A 65 4.20 21.36 2.62
N VAL A 66 3.67 20.46 1.81
CA VAL A 66 2.35 19.85 1.96
C VAL A 66 2.45 18.35 1.80
N LEU A 67 1.59 17.61 2.52
CA LEU A 67 1.37 16.22 2.20
C LEU A 67 0.40 16.10 1.04
N GLN A 68 0.79 15.33 0.04
CA GLN A 68 -0.07 14.92 -1.05
C GLN A 68 -0.44 13.46 -0.84
N VAL A 69 -1.73 13.18 -1.00
CA VAL A 69 -2.27 11.83 -0.97
C VAL A 69 -2.86 11.56 -2.35
N ASP A 70 -2.39 10.50 -2.99
CA ASP A 70 -2.86 10.10 -4.31
C ASP A 70 -3.22 8.61 -4.33
N GLN A 71 -3.85 8.20 -5.43
CA GLN A 71 -4.06 6.78 -5.71
C GLN A 71 -2.73 6.03 -5.80
N PRO A 72 -2.70 4.74 -5.43
CA PRO A 72 -1.48 3.97 -5.53
C PRO A 72 -1.08 3.73 -6.99
N THR A 73 0.18 3.33 -7.16
CA THR A 73 0.60 2.64 -8.38
C THR A 73 -0.01 1.24 -8.42
N LEU A 74 -0.35 0.77 -9.61
CA LEU A 74 -0.77 -0.60 -9.86
C LEU A 74 0.45 -1.40 -10.35
N GLY A 75 0.44 -2.72 -10.13
CA GLY A 75 1.47 -3.63 -10.62
C GLY A 75 1.43 -3.82 -12.14
N LEU A 76 0.25 -3.72 -12.76
CA LEU A 76 0.12 -3.62 -14.22
C LEU A 76 0.15 -2.15 -14.67
N PRO A 77 0.59 -1.87 -15.92
CA PRO A 77 0.91 -0.50 -16.36
C PRO A 77 -0.24 0.51 -16.32
N SER A 78 -1.49 0.04 -16.44
CA SER A 78 -2.68 0.89 -16.31
C SER A 78 -3.87 0.08 -15.81
N ARG A 79 -4.90 0.80 -15.38
CA ARG A 79 -6.22 0.25 -15.02
C ARG A 79 -6.81 -0.64 -16.12
N ASP A 80 -6.54 -0.33 -17.38
CA ASP A 80 -7.11 -1.03 -18.53
C ASP A 80 -6.65 -2.49 -18.60
N TYR A 81 -5.46 -2.80 -18.08
CA TYR A 81 -4.94 -4.17 -18.00
C TYR A 81 -5.79 -5.10 -17.12
N TYR A 82 -6.63 -4.57 -16.23
CA TYR A 82 -7.49 -5.37 -15.34
C TYR A 82 -8.90 -5.59 -15.91
N PHE A 83 -9.32 -4.80 -16.92
CA PHE A 83 -10.71 -4.78 -17.38
C PHE A 83 -10.88 -4.94 -18.90
N GLU A 84 -9.87 -4.60 -19.70
CA GLU A 84 -9.92 -4.73 -21.15
C GLU A 84 -9.50 -6.13 -21.62
N LYS A 85 -10.02 -6.53 -22.78
CA LYS A 85 -9.75 -7.86 -23.38
C LYS A 85 -8.66 -7.79 -24.44
N GLY A 86 -8.22 -8.95 -24.92
CA GLY A 86 -7.26 -9.06 -26.01
C GLY A 86 -5.84 -9.16 -25.47
N ASP A 87 -4.94 -8.27 -25.89
CA ASP A 87 -3.54 -8.35 -25.44
C ASP A 87 -3.38 -8.02 -23.94
N TYR A 88 -4.31 -7.28 -23.35
CA TYR A 88 -4.37 -7.03 -21.90
C TYR A 88 -4.66 -8.30 -21.09
N GLU A 89 -5.53 -9.18 -21.60
CA GLU A 89 -5.89 -10.44 -20.94
C GLU A 89 -4.66 -11.35 -20.76
N LYS A 90 -3.82 -11.43 -21.79
CA LYS A 90 -2.55 -12.18 -21.72
C LYS A 90 -1.59 -11.61 -20.67
N ALA A 91 -1.53 -10.28 -20.56
CA ALA A 91 -0.68 -9.62 -19.56
C ALA A 91 -1.21 -9.85 -18.13
N PHE A 92 -2.54 -9.82 -17.95
CA PHE A 92 -3.19 -10.14 -16.68
C PHE A 92 -2.92 -11.59 -16.24
N GLU A 93 -3.07 -12.56 -17.14
CA GLU A 93 -2.75 -13.97 -16.87
C GLU A 93 -1.26 -14.20 -16.58
N ALA A 94 -0.38 -13.58 -17.37
CA ALA A 94 1.07 -13.67 -17.16
C ALA A 94 1.49 -13.07 -15.81
N TYR A 95 0.80 -12.03 -15.36
CA TYR A 95 1.07 -11.41 -14.06
C TYR A 95 0.69 -12.33 -12.90
N LEU A 96 -0.45 -13.04 -12.97
CA LEU A 96 -0.77 -14.08 -12.00
C LEU A 96 0.29 -15.20 -11.99
N GLY A 97 0.71 -15.65 -13.18
CA GLY A 97 1.76 -16.66 -13.30
C GLY A 97 3.10 -16.20 -12.71
N PHE A 98 3.43 -14.92 -12.86
CA PHE A 98 4.61 -14.31 -12.25
C PHE A 98 4.52 -14.27 -10.72
N MET A 99 3.38 -13.88 -10.15
CA MET A 99 3.15 -13.89 -8.71
C MET A 99 3.35 -15.29 -8.11
N ILE A 100 2.72 -16.30 -8.73
CA ILE A 100 2.79 -17.71 -8.29
C ILE A 100 4.23 -18.21 -8.36
N THR A 101 4.90 -18.00 -9.49
CA THR A 101 6.28 -18.46 -9.69
C THR A 101 7.22 -17.81 -8.67
N THR A 102 7.08 -16.50 -8.43
CA THR A 102 7.89 -15.77 -7.45
C THR A 102 7.64 -16.29 -6.03
N ALA A 103 6.38 -16.50 -5.64
CA ALA A 103 6.03 -17.05 -4.34
C ALA A 103 6.58 -18.46 -4.14
N MET A 104 6.50 -19.32 -5.16
CA MET A 104 7.09 -20.66 -5.12
C MET A 104 8.61 -20.63 -4.94
N LEU A 105 9.32 -19.78 -5.68
CA LEU A 105 10.78 -19.64 -5.55
C LEU A 105 11.18 -19.19 -4.13
N VAL A 106 10.50 -18.18 -3.58
CA VAL A 106 10.77 -17.72 -2.22
C VAL A 106 10.47 -18.83 -1.19
N ARG A 107 9.40 -19.61 -1.38
CA ARG A 107 9.07 -20.76 -0.52
C ARG A 107 10.15 -21.84 -0.58
N MET A 108 10.67 -22.16 -1.77
CA MET A 108 11.77 -23.11 -1.95
C MET A 108 13.03 -22.63 -1.23
N ASP A 109 13.41 -21.37 -1.38
CA ASP A 109 14.57 -20.78 -0.71
C ASP A 109 14.42 -20.73 0.83
N MET A 110 13.18 -20.69 1.32
CA MET A 110 12.84 -20.77 2.75
C MET A 110 12.61 -22.21 3.25
N ASN A 111 12.85 -23.23 2.42
CA ASN A 111 12.64 -24.65 2.73
C ASN A 111 11.18 -24.93 3.22
N LEU A 112 10.23 -24.36 2.50
CA LEU A 112 8.78 -24.54 2.68
C LEU A 112 8.23 -25.53 1.65
N THR A 113 7.00 -26.00 1.86
CA THR A 113 6.34 -26.93 0.94
C THR A 113 5.97 -26.24 -0.38
N GLU A 114 6.09 -26.97 -1.48
CA GLU A 114 5.64 -26.58 -2.82
C GLU A 114 4.12 -26.81 -2.98
N ASP A 115 3.34 -26.22 -2.07
CA ASP A 115 1.88 -26.30 -2.11
C ASP A 115 1.36 -25.31 -3.17
N TYR A 116 1.31 -25.77 -4.42
CA TYR A 116 0.87 -24.96 -5.55
C TYR A 116 -0.57 -24.45 -5.37
N ASP A 117 -1.49 -25.30 -4.91
CA ASP A 117 -2.90 -24.94 -4.76
C ASP A 117 -3.09 -23.85 -3.71
N PHE A 118 -2.35 -23.91 -2.60
CA PHE A 118 -2.31 -22.84 -1.61
C PHE A 118 -1.76 -21.53 -2.20
N VAL A 119 -0.62 -21.58 -2.89
CA VAL A 119 0.01 -20.40 -3.48
C VAL A 119 -0.89 -19.77 -4.54
N PHE A 120 -1.51 -20.59 -5.39
CA PHE A 120 -2.46 -20.14 -6.40
C PHE A 120 -3.61 -19.35 -5.78
N LYS A 121 -4.26 -19.89 -4.75
CA LYS A 121 -5.37 -19.21 -4.06
C LYS A 121 -4.96 -17.90 -3.41
N GLU A 122 -3.81 -17.86 -2.74
CA GLU A 122 -3.31 -16.65 -2.11
C GLU A 122 -2.97 -15.56 -3.15
N MET A 123 -2.33 -15.93 -4.28
CA MET A 123 -1.98 -14.98 -5.34
C MET A 123 -3.19 -14.53 -6.16
N GLU A 124 -4.17 -15.41 -6.38
CA GLU A 124 -5.46 -15.04 -6.96
C GLU A 124 -6.18 -14.01 -6.08
N ALA A 125 -6.20 -14.23 -4.76
CA ALA A 125 -6.77 -13.26 -3.82
C ALA A 125 -6.06 -11.90 -3.84
N VAL A 126 -4.73 -11.88 -4.00
CA VAL A 126 -3.95 -10.64 -4.17
C VAL A 126 -4.33 -9.93 -5.47
N LEU A 127 -4.42 -10.65 -6.58
CA LEU A 127 -4.79 -10.07 -7.87
C LEU A 127 -6.23 -9.53 -7.86
N LEU A 128 -7.15 -10.20 -7.18
CA LEU A 128 -8.52 -9.72 -6.97
C LEU A 128 -8.55 -8.42 -6.15
N LEU A 129 -7.77 -8.36 -5.06
CA LEU A 129 -7.62 -7.14 -4.27
C LEU A 129 -7.09 -5.98 -5.12
N GLU A 130 -6.07 -6.24 -5.94
CA GLU A 130 -5.49 -5.24 -6.83
C GLU A 130 -6.48 -4.78 -7.92
N THR A 131 -7.30 -5.71 -8.42
CA THR A 131 -8.40 -5.41 -9.36
C THR A 131 -9.45 -4.50 -8.72
N ASP A 132 -9.82 -4.74 -7.46
CA ASP A 132 -10.73 -3.88 -6.71
C ASP A 132 -10.14 -2.48 -6.48
N ILE A 133 -8.82 -2.40 -6.19
CA ILE A 133 -8.09 -1.12 -6.11
C ILE A 133 -8.11 -0.41 -7.46
N ALA A 134 -7.86 -1.11 -8.56
CA ALA A 134 -7.92 -0.56 -9.92
C ALA A 134 -9.33 -0.09 -10.29
N ALA A 135 -10.38 -0.75 -9.80
CA ALA A 135 -11.77 -0.38 -10.03
C ALA A 135 -12.12 0.98 -9.40
N VAL A 136 -11.58 1.26 -8.20
CA VAL A 136 -11.80 2.53 -7.48
C VAL A 136 -10.78 3.61 -7.83
N SER A 137 -9.70 3.25 -8.54
CA SER A 137 -8.69 4.18 -9.04
C SER A 137 -9.28 5.07 -10.14
N TRP A 138 -9.14 6.38 -9.99
CA TRP A 138 -9.69 7.35 -10.93
C TRP A 138 -8.87 7.40 -12.22
N HIS A 139 -9.48 7.91 -13.30
CA HIS A 139 -8.73 8.24 -14.52
C HIS A 139 -7.90 9.52 -14.26
N ARG A 140 -6.70 9.36 -13.67
CA ARG A 140 -5.54 10.28 -13.57
C ARG A 140 -5.72 11.75 -13.13
N ALA A 141 -6.93 12.24 -12.85
CA ALA A 141 -7.16 13.69 -12.73
C ALA A 141 -7.35 14.23 -11.29
N LEU A 142 -7.21 13.43 -10.23
CA LEU A 142 -7.63 13.87 -8.89
C LEU A 142 -6.62 13.55 -7.77
N THR A 143 -5.45 14.19 -7.78
CA THR A 143 -4.56 14.25 -6.60
C THR A 143 -5.24 14.97 -5.44
N CYS A 144 -5.22 14.39 -4.24
CA CYS A 144 -5.69 15.05 -3.02
C CYS A 144 -4.56 15.83 -2.34
N ARG A 145 -4.85 17.10 -2.04
CA ARG A 145 -3.93 17.97 -1.29
C ARG A 145 -4.34 18.00 0.17
N ILE A 146 -3.40 17.75 1.07
CA ILE A 146 -3.54 17.98 2.50
C ILE A 146 -2.55 19.09 2.88
N ILE A 147 -3.09 20.28 3.16
CA ILE A 147 -2.25 21.43 3.54
C ILE A 147 -2.01 21.37 5.04
N CYS A 148 -0.75 21.39 5.45
CA CYS A 148 -0.32 21.52 6.83
C CYS A 148 -0.11 23.00 7.09
N LEU A 149 -1.09 23.64 7.71
CA LEU A 149 -1.01 25.07 7.99
C LEU A 149 -0.41 25.29 9.37
N PRO A 150 0.82 25.80 9.51
CA PRO A 150 1.27 26.32 10.78
C PRO A 150 0.47 27.59 11.11
N ASN A 151 -0.23 27.60 12.25
CA ASN A 151 -0.91 28.76 12.84
C ASN A 151 -1.98 29.46 11.95
N ARG A 152 -3.16 28.85 11.75
CA ARG A 152 -4.37 29.62 11.38
C ARG A 152 -5.32 29.80 12.57
N PRO A 153 -5.96 30.98 12.72
CA PRO A 153 -6.89 31.24 13.82
C PRO A 153 -8.16 30.38 13.74
N ASN A 154 -8.62 29.95 14.92
CA ASN A 154 -9.69 29.02 15.34
C ASN A 154 -11.08 29.10 14.67
N ASN A 155 -11.25 29.73 13.51
CA ASN A 155 -12.57 30.06 12.98
C ASN A 155 -13.08 29.09 11.89
N TYR A 156 -12.32 28.04 11.58
CA TYR A 156 -12.74 26.98 10.65
C TYR A 156 -13.00 25.69 11.42
N VAL A 157 -14.28 25.43 11.73
CA VAL A 157 -14.72 24.17 12.35
C VAL A 157 -14.69 23.05 11.30
N GLY A 158 -13.50 22.54 10.98
CA GLY A 158 -13.31 21.29 10.26
C GLY A 158 -13.08 20.16 11.27
N ARG A 159 -14.01 19.21 11.37
CA ARG A 159 -13.88 18.05 12.28
C ARG A 159 -12.53 17.37 12.08
N GLN A 160 -11.73 17.32 13.15
CA GLN A 160 -10.58 16.42 13.28
C GLN A 160 -11.03 14.98 13.02
N GLN A 161 -10.74 14.45 11.85
CA GLN A 161 -10.75 13.00 11.64
C GLN A 161 -9.29 12.56 11.71
N ASN A 162 -8.90 12.14 12.92
CA ASN A 162 -7.63 11.47 13.22
C ASN A 162 -7.53 10.18 12.41
N SER A 163 -7.03 10.28 11.19
CA SER A 163 -6.50 9.12 10.48
C SER A 163 -5.14 8.79 11.12
N LEU A 164 -5.10 7.71 11.90
CA LEU A 164 -3.86 7.21 12.51
C LEU A 164 -2.74 7.01 11.47
N ILE A 165 -3.12 6.63 10.24
CA ILE A 165 -2.21 6.49 9.10
C ILE A 165 -1.54 7.82 8.77
N LEU A 166 -2.35 8.86 8.56
CA LEU A 166 -1.82 10.17 8.17
C LEU A 166 -0.95 10.74 9.30
N ASN A 167 -1.39 10.63 10.57
CA ASN A 167 -0.59 11.08 11.71
C ASN A 167 0.76 10.34 11.80
N PHE A 168 0.80 9.05 11.48
CA PHE A 168 2.06 8.30 11.45
C PHE A 168 2.97 8.74 10.29
N PHE A 169 2.42 8.92 9.09
CA PHE A 169 3.16 9.49 7.95
C PHE A 169 3.69 10.89 8.27
N PHE A 170 2.91 11.69 8.97
CA PHE A 170 3.30 13.00 9.46
C PHE A 170 4.47 12.94 10.45
N GLN A 171 4.42 12.03 11.42
CA GLN A 171 5.50 11.83 12.38
C GLN A 171 6.79 11.33 11.73
N GLN A 172 6.68 10.50 10.69
CA GLN A 172 7.86 10.00 9.96
C GLN A 172 8.48 11.07 9.06
N ALA A 173 7.66 11.84 8.34
CA ALA A 173 8.12 12.96 7.51
C ALA A 173 8.78 14.06 8.37
N SER A 174 8.27 14.32 9.57
CA SER A 174 8.88 15.30 10.48
C SER A 174 10.18 14.79 11.12
N ALA A 175 10.26 13.50 11.45
CA ALA A 175 11.47 12.90 12.00
C ALA A 175 12.66 12.90 11.02
N SER A 176 12.42 12.77 9.71
CA SER A 176 13.50 12.82 8.71
C SER A 176 13.96 14.24 8.36
N ALA A 177 13.16 15.27 8.66
CA ALA A 177 13.41 16.65 8.27
C ALA A 177 14.15 17.51 9.33
N GLU A 178 14.51 16.96 10.51
CA GLU A 178 15.10 17.71 11.65
C GLU A 178 14.30 18.97 12.09
N GLU A 179 13.03 19.11 11.69
CA GLU A 179 12.23 20.32 11.92
C GLU A 179 11.06 20.05 12.89
N ARG A 180 10.86 20.96 13.86
CA ARG A 180 9.74 20.89 14.81
C ARG A 180 8.43 21.20 14.09
N VAL A 181 7.72 20.16 13.68
CA VAL A 181 6.38 20.28 13.13
C VAL A 181 5.39 20.46 14.28
N HIS A 182 4.77 21.65 14.37
CA HIS A 182 3.69 21.94 15.30
C HIS A 182 2.43 21.10 14.99
N GLU A 183 1.60 20.79 15.98
CA GLU A 183 0.28 20.14 15.79
C GLU A 183 -0.55 20.95 14.77
N THR A 184 -0.51 20.55 13.50
CA THR A 184 -1.24 21.23 12.43
C THR A 184 -2.52 20.49 12.10
N GLU A 185 -3.60 21.24 11.92
CA GLU A 185 -4.90 20.72 11.49
C GLU A 185 -4.78 20.04 10.12
N LEU A 186 -5.06 18.74 10.06
CA LEU A 186 -5.21 17.99 8.83
C LEU A 186 -6.51 18.39 8.13
N TYR A 187 -6.42 19.14 7.03
CA TYR A 187 -7.58 19.35 6.17
C TYR A 187 -7.74 18.17 5.21
N VAL A 188 -8.56 17.19 5.61
CA VAL A 188 -8.92 16.04 4.78
C VAL A 188 -9.93 16.51 3.74
N SER A 189 -9.50 16.61 2.48
CA SER A 189 -10.41 16.97 1.37
C SER A 189 -11.54 15.93 1.24
N TYR A 190 -12.71 16.34 0.72
CA TYR A 190 -13.86 15.43 0.52
C TYR A 190 -13.49 14.15 -0.25
N LYS A 191 -12.55 14.24 -1.19
CA LYS A 191 -12.05 13.11 -1.99
C LYS A 191 -11.20 12.13 -1.18
N VAL A 192 -10.50 12.59 -0.14
CA VAL A 192 -9.77 11.68 0.78
C VAL A 192 -10.75 10.84 1.60
N LYS A 193 -11.92 11.38 1.96
CA LYS A 193 -12.95 10.62 2.70
C LYS A 193 -13.55 9.50 1.86
N GLU A 194 -13.81 9.79 0.57
CA GLU A 194 -14.30 8.79 -0.38
C GLU A 194 -13.24 7.70 -0.63
N MET A 195 -11.97 8.10 -0.82
CA MET A 195 -10.86 7.13 -0.90
C MET A 195 -10.76 6.26 0.36
N GLN A 196 -10.85 6.84 1.56
CA GLN A 196 -10.82 6.09 2.83
C GLN A 196 -12.01 5.13 2.98
N GLN A 197 -13.21 5.52 2.58
CA GLN A 197 -14.38 4.64 2.63
C GLN A 197 -14.25 3.46 1.67
N ASN A 198 -13.90 3.74 0.41
CA ASN A 198 -13.71 2.70 -0.60
C ASN A 198 -12.59 1.74 -0.18
N PHE A 199 -11.49 2.29 0.35
CA PHE A 199 -10.40 1.52 0.90
C PHE A 199 -10.82 0.57 2.04
N ASN A 200 -11.55 1.09 3.03
CA ASN A 200 -12.02 0.27 4.14
C ASN A 200 -12.94 -0.86 3.67
N ILE A 201 -13.78 -0.63 2.66
CA ILE A 201 -14.67 -1.64 2.08
C ILE A 201 -13.84 -2.73 1.38
N THR A 202 -12.89 -2.35 0.52
CA THR A 202 -12.03 -3.27 -0.24
C THR A 202 -11.17 -4.14 0.68
N VAL A 203 -10.47 -3.53 1.66
CA VAL A 203 -9.65 -4.29 2.61
C VAL A 203 -10.49 -5.22 3.48
N SER A 204 -11.67 -4.78 3.94
CA SER A 204 -12.59 -5.65 4.68
C SER A 204 -13.16 -6.79 3.83
N GLY A 205 -13.26 -6.60 2.52
CA GLY A 205 -13.59 -7.65 1.55
C GLY A 205 -12.50 -8.71 1.48
N TYR A 206 -11.25 -8.28 1.31
CA TYR A 206 -10.09 -9.17 1.25
C TYR A 206 -9.89 -9.97 2.55
N ILE A 207 -9.98 -9.33 3.72
CA ILE A 207 -9.84 -10.03 5.02
C ILE A 207 -10.91 -11.14 5.16
N ARG A 208 -12.16 -10.86 4.77
CA ARG A 208 -13.22 -11.88 4.77
C ARG A 208 -12.96 -13.02 3.80
N HIS A 209 -12.39 -12.74 2.62
CA HIS A 209 -12.01 -13.76 1.65
C HIS A 209 -10.89 -14.65 2.21
N LYS A 210 -9.88 -14.04 2.84
CA LYS A 210 -8.76 -14.76 3.46
C LYS A 210 -9.20 -15.71 4.57
N HIS A 211 -10.08 -15.27 5.48
CA HIS A 211 -10.63 -16.17 6.51
C HIS A 211 -11.33 -17.40 5.90
N ARG A 212 -12.04 -17.22 4.78
CA ARG A 212 -12.70 -18.34 4.09
C ARG A 212 -11.71 -19.36 3.49
N ILE A 213 -10.53 -18.92 3.05
CA ILE A 213 -9.48 -19.81 2.54
C ILE A 213 -8.84 -20.60 3.69
N VAL A 214 -8.69 -19.99 4.86
CA VAL A 214 -8.03 -20.60 6.02
C VAL A 214 -8.97 -21.54 6.79
N ASP A 215 -10.27 -21.27 6.82
CA ASP A 215 -11.27 -22.03 7.58
C ASP A 215 -11.97 -23.17 6.79
N GLY A 216 -11.61 -23.37 5.51
CA GLY A 216 -12.21 -24.37 4.61
C GLY A 216 -11.23 -25.43 4.13
#